data_AF-A0A8T4T3K9-F1
#
_entry.id   AF-A0A8T4T3K9-F1
#
_cell.length_a   1.000
_cell.length_b   1.000
_cell.length_c   1.000
_cell.angle_alpha   90.00
_cell.angle_beta   90.00
_cell.angle_gamma   90.00
#
_symmetry.space_group_name_H-M   'P 1'
#
loop_
_entity.id
_entity.type
_entity.pdbx_description
1 polymer ?
#
loop_
_entity_poly.entity_id
_entity_poly.type
_entity_poly.pdbx_seq_one_letter_code
_entity_poly.pdbx_strand_id
1 'polypeptide(L)'
;MLQKRGYIRSSEISQYNFCSLAWYWNKVGIELETKEKNQGIEKHIELGKSIDLYKNFKKASNLFLIISIVSFIVLIIWILFLLL
;
A
#
# COMPACT_ATOMS: atom_id res chain seq x y z
N MET A 1 26.61 17.82 -10.73
CA MET A 1 26.35 16.70 -11.67
C MET A 1 24.86 16.38 -11.61
N LEU A 2 24.13 16.63 -12.70
CA LEU A 2 22.70 16.26 -12.81
C LEU A 2 22.55 14.74 -12.65
N GLN A 3 21.82 14.27 -11.65
CA GLN A 3 21.54 12.84 -11.50
C GLN A 3 20.62 12.41 -12.67
N LYS A 4 21.21 11.85 -13.72
CA LYS A 4 20.50 11.28 -14.88
C LYS A 4 19.79 10.00 -14.46
N ARG A 5 18.63 10.13 -13.81
CA ARG A 5 17.67 9.02 -13.71
C ARG A 5 17.04 8.83 -15.10
N GLY A 6 16.99 7.59 -15.59
CA GLY A 6 16.37 7.24 -16.88
C GLY A 6 14.83 7.20 -16.85
N TYR A 7 14.21 7.76 -15.81
CA TYR A 7 12.77 7.79 -15.61
C TYR A 7 12.35 9.10 -14.94
N ILE A 8 11.09 9.49 -15.14
CA ILE A 8 10.46 10.67 -14.53
C ILE A 8 9.38 10.17 -13.56
N ARG A 9 9.37 10.67 -12.33
CA ARG A 9 8.32 10.36 -11.34
C ARG A 9 7.03 11.11 -11.68
N SER A 10 5.88 10.56 -11.31
CA SER A 10 4.59 11.25 -11.46
C SER A 10 4.58 12.63 -10.79
N SER A 11 5.18 12.75 -9.60
CA SER A 11 5.31 14.03 -8.90
C SER A 11 6.17 15.06 -9.65
N GLU A 12 7.17 14.61 -10.42
CA GLU A 12 8.00 15.48 -11.25
C GLU A 12 7.20 16.07 -12.42
N ILE A 13 6.30 15.29 -13.02
CA ILE A 13 5.39 15.76 -14.08
C ILE A 13 4.47 16.84 -13.53
N SER A 14 3.84 16.59 -12.37
CA SER A 14 2.99 17.57 -11.71
C SER A 14 3.75 18.84 -11.34
N GLN A 15 4.98 18.70 -10.83
CA GLN A 15 5.82 19.85 -10.47
C GLN A 15 6.22 20.65 -11.71
N TYR A 16 6.57 19.99 -12.82
CA TYR A 16 6.90 20.65 -14.07
C TYR A 16 5.72 21.46 -14.64
N ASN A 17 4.52 20.89 -14.62
CA ASN A 17 3.30 21.57 -15.06
C ASN A 17 2.94 22.76 -14.16
N PHE A 18 3.16 22.66 -12.85
CA PHE A 18 2.91 23.76 -11.91
C PHE A 18 3.95 24.88 -12.04
N CYS A 19 5.24 24.53 -12.01
CA CYS A 19 6.36 25.45 -12.17
C CYS A 19 7.60 24.71 -12.69
N SER A 20 7.88 24.87 -13.99
CA SER A 20 9.01 24.26 -14.67
C SER A 20 10.38 24.72 -14.11
N LEU A 21 10.47 25.94 -13.60
CA LEU A 21 11.67 26.45 -12.94
C LEU A 21 11.93 25.76 -11.60
N ALA A 22 10.89 25.61 -10.76
CA ALA A 22 10.97 24.89 -9.50
C ALA A 22 11.35 23.41 -9.73
N TRP A 23 10.79 22.79 -10.77
CA TRP A 23 11.19 21.45 -11.19
C TRP A 23 12.67 21.37 -11.57
N TYR A 24 13.17 22.33 -12.37
CA TYR A 24 14.56 22.36 -12.79
C TYR A 24 15.52 22.52 -11.60
N TRP A 25 15.20 23.42 -10.65
CA TRP A 25 15.96 23.59 -9.41
C TRP A 25 16.02 22.31 -8.58
N ASN A 26 14.89 21.61 -8.45
CA ASN A 26 14.84 20.30 -7.78
C ASN A 26 15.72 19.26 -8.52
N LYS A 27 15.73 19.29 -9.85
CA LYS A 27 16.57 18.43 -10.72
C LYS A 27 18.07 18.66 -10.56
N VAL A 28 18.49 19.90 -10.31
CA VAL A 28 19.90 20.26 -10.05
C VAL A 28 20.30 20.07 -8.58
N GLY A 29 19.38 19.61 -7.73
CA GLY A 29 19.64 19.28 -6.32
C GLY A 29 19.32 20.41 -5.34
N ILE A 30 18.66 21.48 -5.80
CA ILE A 30 18.13 22.54 -4.93
C ILE A 30 16.73 22.10 -4.52
N GLU A 31 16.65 21.42 -3.38
CA GLU A 31 15.40 20.89 -2.88
C GLU A 31 14.56 22.01 -2.25
N LEU A 32 13.38 22.23 -2.82
CA LEU A 32 12.39 23.15 -2.26
C LEU A 32 11.61 22.39 -1.18
N GLU A 33 12.01 22.55 0.09
CA GLU A 33 11.22 22.06 1.20
C GLU A 33 9.96 22.92 1.35
N THR A 34 8.81 22.26 1.33
CA THR A 34 7.51 22.88 1.58
C THR A 34 6.78 22.05 2.62
N LYS A 35 5.99 22.72 3.45
CA LYS A 35 5.20 22.07 4.50
C LYS A 35 4.22 21.05 3.89
N GLU A 36 3.65 21.40 2.75
CA GLU A 36 2.68 20.61 1.99
C GLU A 36 3.30 19.30 1.49
N LYS A 37 4.55 19.35 1.00
CA LYS A 37 5.29 18.15 0.58
C LYS A 37 5.48 17.18 1.74
N ASN A 38 5.89 17.68 2.90
CA ASN A 38 6.12 16.84 4.08
C ASN A 38 4.80 16.23 4.60
N GLN A 39 3.73 17.02 4.64
CA GLN A 39 2.38 16.53 4.97
C GLN A 39 1.89 15.45 3.98
N GLY A 40 2.13 15.63 2.69
CA GLY A 40 1.79 14.64 1.67
C GLY A 40 2.54 13.31 1.84
N ILE A 41 3.83 13.37 2.15
CA ILE A 41 4.65 12.19 2.45
C ILE A 41 4.11 11.47 3.69
N GLU A 42 3.83 12.20 4.76
CA GLU A 42 3.30 11.63 6.00
C GLU A 42 1.96 10.92 5.78
N LYS A 43 1.04 11.56 5.05
CA LYS A 43 -0.24 10.97 4.65
C LYS A 43 -0.07 9.68 3.84
N HIS A 44 0.88 9.65 2.90
CA HIS A 44 1.17 8.44 2.13
C HIS A 44 1.71 7.30 3.00
N ILE A 45 2.57 7.60 3.98
CA ILE A 45 3.07 6.62 4.93
C ILE A 45 1.94 6.09 5.81
N GLU A 46 1.06 6.96 6.29
CA GLU A 46 -0.11 6.59 7.10
C GLU A 46 -1.05 5.66 6.34
N LEU A 47 -1.39 5.99 5.09
CA LEU A 47 -2.21 5.13 4.23
C LEU A 47 -1.51 3.81 3.89
N GLY A 48 -0.18 3.81 3.71
CA GLY A 48 0.59 2.59 3.53
C GLY A 48 0.40 1.61 4.68
N LYS A 49 0.46 2.12 5.93
CA LYS A 49 0.25 1.31 7.14
C LYS A 49 -1.15 0.70 7.19
N SER A 50 -2.19 1.44 6.79
CA SER A 50 -3.56 0.90 6.81
C SER A 50 -3.78 -0.20 5.77
N ILE A 51 -3.14 -0.10 4.60
CA ILE A 51 -3.15 -1.14 3.58
C ILE A 51 -2.47 -2.42 4.09
N ASP A 52 -1.32 -2.28 4.75
CA ASP A 52 -0.61 -3.42 5.33
C ASP A 52 -1.42 -4.11 6.44
N LEU A 53 -2.11 -3.35 7.29
CA LEU A 53 -3.03 -3.88 8.28
C LEU A 53 -4.16 -4.67 7.62
N TYR A 54 -4.80 -4.13 6.57
CA TYR A 54 -5.85 -4.83 5.83
C TYR A 54 -5.35 -6.14 5.23
N LYS A 55 -4.14 -6.16 4.67
CA LYS A 55 -3.53 -7.39 4.13
C LYS A 55 -3.38 -8.46 5.19
N ASN A 56 -2.99 -8.08 6.41
CA ASN A 56 -2.88 -9.00 7.54
C ASN A 56 -4.26 -9.53 7.98
N PHE A 57 -5.28 -8.66 8.09
CA PHE A 57 -6.65 -9.08 8.39
C PHE A 57 -7.21 -10.02 7.33
N LYS A 58 -6.95 -9.75 6.04
CA LYS A 58 -7.38 -10.62 4.94
C LYS A 58 -6.74 -12.01 5.03
N LYS A 59 -5.45 -12.08 5.38
CA LYS A 59 -4.76 -13.36 5.59
C LYS A 59 -5.38 -14.14 6.76
N ALA A 60 -5.68 -13.48 7.87
CA ALA A 60 -6.36 -14.10 9.01
C ALA A 60 -7.77 -14.58 8.64
N SER A 61 -8.54 -13.77 7.92
CA SER A 61 -9.88 -14.13 7.45
C SER A 61 -9.88 -15.37 6.56
N ASN A 62 -8.92 -15.49 5.65
CA ASN A 62 -8.78 -16.69 4.81
C ASN A 62 -8.45 -17.95 5.65
N LEU A 63 -7.62 -17.83 6.69
CA LEU A 63 -7.35 -18.93 7.61
C LEU A 63 -8.62 -19.36 8.35
N PHE A 64 -9.40 -18.41 8.86
CA PHE A 64 -10.68 -18.73 9.51
C PHE A 64 -11.67 -19.40 8.56
N LEU A 65 -11.73 -18.98 7.30
CA LEU A 65 -12.58 -19.62 6.28
C LEU A 65 -12.20 -21.10 6.10
N ILE A 66 -10.91 -21.39 5.98
CA ILE A 66 -10.41 -22.77 5.88
C ILE A 66 -10.79 -23.58 7.12
N ILE A 67 -10.57 -23.02 8.32
CA ILE A 67 -10.95 -23.68 9.58
C ILE A 67 -12.45 -23.96 9.62
N SER A 68 -13.29 -22.99 9.24
CA SER A 68 -14.75 -23.18 9.20
C SER A 68 -15.17 -24.30 8.25
N ILE A 69 -14.56 -24.39 7.06
CA ILE A 69 -14.85 -25.48 6.12
C ILE A 69 -14.48 -26.84 6.73
N VAL A 70 -13.27 -26.95 7.30
CA VAL A 70 -12.81 -28.21 7.92
C VAL A 70 -13.72 -28.61 9.08
N SER A 71 -14.07 -27.68 9.96
CA SER A 71 -14.98 -27.93 11.08
C SER A 71 -16.36 -28.39 10.60
N PHE A 72 -16.87 -27.80 9.52
CA PHE A 72 -18.16 -28.19 8.95
C PHE A 72 -18.14 -29.62 8.39
N ILE A 73 -17.06 -30.01 7.71
CA ILE A 73 -16.88 -31.38 7.20
C ILE A 73 -16.82 -32.38 8.36
N VAL A 74 -16.03 -32.09 9.40
CA VAL A 74 -15.93 -32.94 10.60
C VAL A 74 -17.30 -33.15 11.25
N LEU A 75 -18.09 -32.07 11.35
CA LEU A 75 -19.42 -32.11 11.95
C LEU A 75 -20.38 -33.00 11.13
N ILE A 76 -20.35 -32.90 9.80
CA ILE A 76 -21.13 -33.78 8.90
C ILE A 76 -20.75 -35.24 9.10
N ILE A 77 -19.45 -35.55 9.11
CA ILE A 77 -18.95 -36.92 9.31
C ILE A 77 -19.44 -37.49 10.65
N TRP A 78 -19.39 -36.68 11.71
CA TRP A 78 -19.82 -37.09 13.04
C TRP A 78 -21.33 -37.38 13.10
N ILE A 79 -22.15 -36.55 12.46
CA ILE A 79 -23.61 -36.80 12.35
C ILE A 79 -23.89 -38.09 11.57
N LEU A 80 -23.19 -38.31 10.45
CA LEU A 80 -23.34 -39.53 9.66
C LEU A 80 -22.97 -40.78 10.47
N PHE A 81 -21.91 -40.71 11.29
CA PHE A 81 -21.50 -41.81 12.16
C PHE A 81 -22.55 -42.12 13.24
N LEU A 82 -23.27 -41.12 13.76
CA LEU A 82 -24.33 -41.33 14.75
C LEU A 82 -25.61 -41.91 14.14
N LEU A 83 -25.84 -41.67 12.85
CA LEU A 83 -27.04 -42.15 12.14
C LEU A 83 -26.85 -43.54 11.50
N LEU A 84 -25.61 -44.00 11.37
CA LEU A 84 -25.24 -45.32 10.85
C LEU A 84 -25.21 -46.37 11.95
#